data_AF-A0A849Y987-F1
#
_entry.id   AF-A0A849Y987-F1
#
_cell.length_a   1.000
_cell.length_b   1.000
_cell.length_c   1.000
_cell.angle_alpha   90.00
_cell.angle_beta   90.00
_cell.angle_gamma   90.00
#
_symmetry.space_group_name_H-M   'P 1'
#
loop_
_entity.id
_entity.type
_entity.pdbx_description
1 polymer ?
#
loop_
_entity_poly.entity_id
_entity_poly.type
_entity_poly.pdbx_seq_one_letter_code
_entity_poly.pdbx_strand_id
1 'polypeptide(L)' 'MSSPRVAILMGSESDFAIMERCHKTLGEFGVPHEVRVMSAHRTPDAV' A
#
# COMPACT_ATOMS: atom_id res chain seq x y z
N MET A 1 -14.79 -12.03 -6.73
CA MET A 1 -14.19 -11.04 -5.82
C MET A 1 -13.68 -9.89 -6.66
N SER A 2 -14.00 -8.64 -6.31
CA SER A 2 -13.51 -7.45 -7.03
C SER A 2 -12.00 -7.36 -6.86
N SER A 3 -11.25 -7.19 -7.95
CA SER A 3 -9.83 -6.83 -7.89
C SER A 3 -9.66 -5.54 -7.08
N PRO A 4 -8.58 -5.41 -6.27
CA PRO A 4 -8.28 -4.16 -5.59
C PRO A 4 -8.11 -3.04 -6.61
N ARG A 5 -8.74 -1.89 -6.37
CA ARG A 5 -8.67 -0.73 -7.28
C ARG A 5 -7.53 0.22 -6.93
N VAL A 6 -6.95 0.05 -5.74
CA VAL A 6 -5.87 0.89 -5.21
C VAL A 6 -4.77 -0.02 -4.65
N ALA A 7 -3.52 0.28 -4.96
CA ALA A 7 -2.35 -0.30 -4.33
C ALA A 7 -1.61 0.80 -3.55
N ILE A 8 -1.39 0.58 -2.25
CA ILE A 8 -0.55 1.44 -1.41
C ILE A 8 0.85 0.85 -1.43
N LEU A 9 1.77 1.52 -2.11
CA LEU A 9 3.17 1.12 -2.21
C LEU A 9 4.01 1.94 -1.23
N MET A 10 4.91 1.26 -0.51
CA MET A 10 5.85 1.91 0.39
C MET A 10 7.26 1.33 0.27
N GLY A 11 8.28 2.15 0.54
CA GLY A 11 9.68 1.75 0.33
C GLY A 11 10.23 0.86 1.45
N SER A 12 9.62 0.90 2.63
CA SER A 12 10.00 0.15 3.83
C SER A 12 8.80 -0.16 4.72
N GLU A 13 8.91 -1.16 5.59
CA GLU A 13 7.88 -1.45 6.59
C GLU A 13 7.69 -0.30 7.59
N SER A 14 8.76 0.46 7.90
CA SER A 14 8.68 1.61 8.79
C SER A 14 7.78 2.73 8.25
N ASP A 15 7.58 2.81 6.93
CA ASP A 15 6.68 3.78 6.31
C ASP A 15 5.20 3.48 6.61
N PHE A 16 4.87 2.25 7.05
CA PHE A 16 3.49 1.88 7.38
C PHE A 16 2.91 2.77 8.48
N ALA A 17 3.72 3.22 9.45
CA ALA A 17 3.25 4.15 10.49
C ALA A 17 2.67 5.44 9.90
N ILE A 18 3.17 5.90 8.76
CA ILE A 18 2.67 7.07 8.04
C ILE A 18 1.48 6.68 7.14
N MET A 19 1.58 5.55 6.45
CA MET A 19 0.59 5.07 5.49
C MET A 19 -0.66 4.45 6.13
N GLU A 20 -0.65 4.15 7.42
CA GLU A 20 -1.76 3.54 8.15
C GLU A 20 -3.06 4.35 8.00
N ARG A 21 -2.96 5.68 7.98
CA ARG A 21 -4.12 6.56 7.77
C ARG A 21 -4.79 6.32 6.41
N CYS A 22 -3.99 6.15 5.35
CA CYS A 22 -4.50 5.86 4.01
C CYS A 22 -5.23 4.50 3.97
N HIS A 23 -4.60 3.45 4.54
CA HIS A 23 -5.19 2.12 4.66
C HIS A 23 -6.54 2.14 5.40
N LYS A 24 -6.59 2.80 6.57
CA LYS A 24 -7.82 2.94 7.37
C LYS A 24 -8.91 3.69 6.61
N THR A 25 -8.59 4.85 6.02
CA THR A 25 -9.56 5.66 5.27
C THR A 25 -10.15 4.90 4.08
N LEU A 26 -9.35 4.16 3.31
CA LEU A 26 -9.88 3.32 2.23
C LEU A 26 -10.79 2.20 2.76
N GLY A 27 -10.44 1.60 3.90
CA GLY A 27 -11.27 0.61 4.59
C GLY A 27 -12.62 1.16 5.06
N GLU A 28 -12.63 2.35 5.66
CA GLU A 28 -13.84 3.04 6.11
C GLU A 28 -14.82 3.34 4.97
N PHE A 29 -14.30 3.69 3.79
CA PHE A 29 -15.12 3.91 2.58
C PHE A 29 -15.44 2.63 1.80
N GLY A 30 -14.98 1.46 2.26
CA GLY A 30 -15.20 0.18 1.58
C GLY A 30 -14.50 0.08 0.22
N VAL A 31 -13.43 0.86 0.00
CA VAL A 31 -12.64 0.82 -1.24
C VAL A 31 -11.68 -0.37 -1.17
N PRO A 32 -11.80 -1.37 -2.06
CA PRO A 32 -10.88 -2.50 -2.08
C PRO A 32 -9.46 -2.05 -2.44
N HIS A 33 -8.51 -2.36 -1.57
CA HIS A 33 -7.12 -1.94 -1.72
C HIS A 33 -6.15 -2.99 -1.16
N GLU A 34 -4.89 -2.90 -1.58
CA GLU A 34 -3.79 -3.71 -1.07
C GLU A 34 -2.61 -2.85 -0.61
N VAL A 35 -1.77 -3.40 0.25
CA VAL A 35 -0.58 -2.74 0.78
C VAL A 35 0.64 -3.60 0.46
N ARG A 36 1.68 -3.00 -0.14
CA ARG A 36 2.91 -3.70 -0.51
C ARG A 36 4.15 -2.86 -0.21
N VAL A 37 5.21 -3.53 0.24
CA VAL A 37 6.54 -2.93 0.39
C VAL A 37 7.34 -3.18 -0.87
N MET A 38 7.55 -2.13 -1.67
CA MET A 38 8.22 -2.16 -2.96
C MET A 38 9.20 -0.98 -3.02
N SER A 39 10.50 -1.27 -2.92
CA SER A 39 11.55 -0.25 -2.81
C SER A 39 12.23 -0.02 -4.15
N ALA A 40 12.03 1.17 -4.74
CA ALA A 40 12.68 1.54 -6.00
C ALA A 40 14.22 1.49 -5.95
N HIS A 41 14.82 1.80 -4.80
CA HIS A 41 16.28 1.83 -4.66
C HIS A 41 16.89 0.47 -4.30
N ARG A 42 16.17 -0.38 -3.56
CA ARG A 42 16.72 -1.66 -3.05
C ARG A 42 16.34 -2.86 -3.90
N THR A 43 15.14 -2.84 -4.46
CA THR A 43 14.55 -3.93 -5.24
C THR A 43 13.80 -3.36 -6.45
N PRO A 44 14.50 -2.70 -7.39
CA PRO A 44 13.86 -2.06 -8.55
C PRO A 44 13.06 -3.03 -9.42
N ASP A 45 13.49 -4.30 -9.53
CA ASP A 45 12.80 -5.34 -10.31
C ASP A 45 11.44 -5.73 -9.72
N ALA A 46 11.21 -5.40 -8.46
CA ALA A 46 9.98 -5.68 -7.73
C ALA A 46 9.07 -4.44 -7.60
N VAL A 47 9.32 -3.37 -8.38
CA VAL A 47 8.47 -2.16 -8.46
C VAL A 47 7.55 -2.21 -9.67
#